data_AF-A0AA42CRU8-F1
#
_entry.id   AF-A0AA42CRU8-F1
#
_cell.length_a   1.000
_cell.length_b   1.000
_cell.length_c   1.000
_cell.angle_alpha   90.00
_cell.angle_beta   90.00
_cell.angle_gamma   90.00
#
_symmetry.space_group_name_H-M   'P 1'
#
loop_
_entity.id
_entity.type
_entity.pdbx_description
1 polymer ?
#
loop_
_entity_poly.entity_id
_entity_poly.type
_entity_poly.pdbx_seq_one_letter_code
_entity_poly.pdbx_strand_id
1 'polypeptide(L)'
;MCDLTPMLPGLSSVAGKTVVAKFDGGRLSSDGGLLMLREAEHRLRVADRLASCINDPRSPELITHSLAAIIRFRLLMIAAGYEDGNDAST
;
A
#
# COMPACT_ATOMS: atom_id res chain seq x y z
N MET A 1 33.83 -3.09 9.19
CA MET A 1 32.71 -3.24 10.14
C MET A 1 31.57 -3.92 9.38
N CYS A 2 31.04 -5.06 9.83
CA CYS A 2 29.91 -5.71 9.16
C CYS A 2 28.66 -4.85 9.36
N ASP A 3 27.97 -4.52 8.26
CA ASP A 3 26.66 -3.87 8.29
C ASP A 3 25.62 -4.86 8.86
N LEU A 4 25.08 -4.54 10.03
CA LEU A 4 24.08 -5.33 10.75
C LEU A 4 22.65 -4.86 10.47
N THR A 5 22.45 -3.91 9.55
CA THR A 5 21.12 -3.36 9.29
C THR A 5 20.22 -4.47 8.73
N PRO A 6 19.10 -4.79 9.41
CA PRO A 6 18.24 -5.89 8.98
C PRO A 6 17.53 -5.55 7.66
N MET A 7 17.39 -6.55 6.78
CA MET A 7 16.52 -6.44 5.62
C MET A 7 15.06 -6.46 6.09
N LEU A 8 14.17 -5.78 5.38
CA LEU A 8 12.73 -5.97 5.55
C LEU A 8 12.31 -7.29 4.88
N PRO A 9 11.89 -8.33 5.62
CA PRO A 9 11.55 -9.62 5.03
C PRO A 9 10.12 -9.64 4.49
N GLY A 10 9.86 -10.53 3.53
CA GLY A 10 8.52 -10.87 3.10
C GLY A 10 7.83 -9.80 2.25
N LEU A 11 8.60 -8.99 1.53
CA LEU A 11 8.11 -8.13 0.45
C LEU A 11 7.73 -8.97 -0.76
N SER A 12 6.59 -8.63 -1.36
CA SER A 12 6.14 -9.24 -2.61
C SER A 12 7.04 -8.81 -3.78
N SER A 13 7.21 -9.70 -4.77
CA SER A 13 7.92 -9.35 -6.02
C SER A 13 7.14 -8.31 -6.83
N VAL A 14 7.84 -7.43 -7.54
CA VAL A 14 7.25 -6.45 -8.47
C VAL A 14 7.68 -6.77 -9.89
N ALA A 15 6.71 -6.98 -10.79
CA ALA A 15 6.96 -7.37 -12.18
C ALA A 15 7.91 -8.58 -12.31
N GLY A 16 7.73 -9.59 -11.45
CA GLY A 16 8.57 -10.80 -11.41
C GLY A 16 9.97 -10.59 -10.81
N LYS A 17 10.29 -9.39 -10.33
CA LYS A 17 11.58 -9.08 -9.71
C LYS A 17 11.47 -9.08 -8.19
N THR A 18 12.45 -9.69 -7.53
CA THR A 18 12.55 -9.67 -6.07
C THR A 18 12.84 -8.26 -5.60
N VAL A 19 12.08 -7.80 -4.59
CA VAL A 19 12.29 -6.50 -3.94
C VAL A 19 12.96 -6.74 -2.60
N VAL A 20 14.08 -6.04 -2.38
CA VAL A 20 14.81 -6.05 -1.10
C VAL A 20 14.87 -4.61 -0.62
N ALA A 21 14.47 -4.39 0.64
CA ALA A 21 14.53 -3.08 1.27
C ALA A 21 15.39 -3.13 2.53
N LYS A 22 16.20 -2.08 2.70
CA LYS A 22 17.01 -1.78 3.88
C LYS A 22 16.69 -0.37 4.36
N PHE A 23 16.89 -0.14 5.66
CA PHE A 23 16.74 1.17 6.28
C PHE A 23 18.10 1.76 6.69
N ASP A 24 19.09 1.65 5.80
CA ASP A 24 20.47 2.14 5.97
C ASP A 24 20.76 3.45 5.23
N GLY A 25 19.83 3.94 4.41
CA GLY A 25 19.99 5.19 3.64
C GLY A 25 19.85 6.49 4.43
N GLY A 26 19.48 6.43 5.72
CA GLY A 26 19.16 7.61 6.54
C GLY A 26 17.75 8.16 6.28
N ARG A 27 17.55 9.46 6.50
CA ARG A 27 16.23 10.13 6.41
C ARG A 27 15.90 10.57 4.98
N LEU A 28 15.78 9.62 4.06
CA LEU A 28 15.53 9.90 2.63
C LEU A 28 14.04 10.08 2.29
N SER A 29 13.15 9.40 3.02
CA SER A 29 11.70 9.43 2.79
C SER A 29 10.94 9.18 4.09
N SER A 30 9.80 9.83 4.26
CA SER A 30 8.80 9.54 5.30
C SER A 30 7.95 8.31 4.99
N ASP A 31 7.87 7.92 3.71
CA ASP A 31 6.85 6.99 3.22
C ASP A 31 7.39 5.56 3.09
N GLY A 32 8.65 5.32 3.45
CA GLY A 32 9.27 3.99 3.37
C GLY A 32 8.51 2.91 4.16
N GLY A 33 7.76 3.31 5.20
CA GLY A 33 6.89 2.43 5.96
C GLY A 33 5.71 1.86 5.15
N LEU A 34 5.31 2.49 4.04
CA LEU A 34 4.23 2.01 3.18
C LEU A 34 4.52 0.65 2.56
N LEU A 35 5.80 0.29 2.36
CA LEU A 35 6.18 -1.05 1.88
C LEU A 35 5.73 -2.14 2.86
N MET A 36 5.97 -1.94 4.15
CA MET A 36 5.52 -2.86 5.19
C MET A 36 3.99 -2.86 5.31
N LEU A 37 3.39 -1.67 5.28
CA LEU A 37 1.93 -1.53 5.41
C LEU A 37 1.19 -2.21 4.26
N ARG A 38 1.71 -2.11 3.03
CA ARG A 38 1.20 -2.83 1.86
C ARG A 38 1.19 -4.35 2.10
N GLU A 39 2.29 -4.92 2.59
CA GLU A 39 2.34 -6.37 2.85
C GLU A 39 1.37 -6.79 3.97
N ALA A 40 1.23 -5.96 5.02
CA ALA A 40 0.25 -6.20 6.07
C ALA A 40 -1.19 -6.15 5.52
N GLU A 41 -1.51 -5.14 4.72
CA GLU A 41 -2.81 -5.02 4.04
C GLU A 41 -3.09 -6.23 3.15
N HIS A 42 -2.12 -6.66 2.33
CA HIS A 42 -2.28 -7.81 1.44
C HIS A 42 -2.56 -9.12 2.20
N ARG A 43 -1.92 -9.31 3.36
CA ARG A 43 -2.13 -10.50 4.21
C ARG A 43 -3.46 -10.46 4.95
N LEU A 44 -3.84 -9.30 5.48
CA LEU A 44 -5.05 -9.13 6.29
C LEU A 44 -6.31 -8.88 5.44
N ARG A 45 -6.13 -8.47 4.19
CA ARG A 45 -7.17 -8.15 3.21
C ARG A 45 -8.18 -7.14 3.75
N VAL A 46 -7.69 -6.13 4.46
CA VAL A 46 -8.54 -5.13 5.16
C VAL A 46 -9.46 -4.42 4.18
N ALA A 47 -8.92 -3.98 3.04
CA ALA A 47 -9.71 -3.26 2.05
C ALA A 47 -10.79 -4.13 1.39
N ASP A 48 -10.48 -5.40 1.09
CA ASP A 48 -11.46 -6.34 0.54
C ASP A 48 -12.60 -6.60 1.53
N ARG A 49 -12.26 -6.80 2.81
CA ARG A 49 -13.24 -7.00 3.89
C ARG A 49 -14.16 -5.81 4.02
N LEU A 50 -13.61 -4.60 4.04
CA LEU A 50 -14.40 -3.37 4.10
C LEU A 50 -15.29 -3.19 2.87
N ALA A 51 -14.74 -3.41 1.66
CA ALA A 51 -15.50 -3.32 0.42
C ALA A 51 -16.68 -4.32 0.39
N SER A 52 -16.49 -5.53 0.91
CA SER A 52 -17.56 -6.55 0.96
C SER A 52 -18.76 -6.16 1.81
N CYS A 53 -18.60 -5.19 2.71
CA CYS A 53 -19.66 -4.68 3.57
C CYS A 53 -20.43 -3.50 2.93
N ILE A 54 -20.03 -3.04 1.74
CA ILE A 54 -20.60 -1.85 1.09
C ILE A 54 -21.29 -2.27 -0.20
N ASN A 55 -22.56 -1.91 -0.34
CA ASN A 55 -23.26 -2.00 -1.62
C ASN A 55 -22.78 -0.87 -2.52
N ASP A 56 -21.97 -1.20 -3.54
CA ASP A 56 -21.43 -0.23 -4.49
C ASP A 56 -22.50 0.13 -5.55
N PRO A 57 -23.05 1.36 -5.55
CA PRO A 57 -24.12 1.74 -6.47
C PRO A 57 -23.61 2.10 -7.87
N ARG A 58 -22.28 2.10 -8.08
CA ARG A 58 -21.66 2.48 -9.36
C ARG A 58 -21.98 1.43 -10.41
N SER A 59 -22.26 1.88 -11.63
CA SER A 59 -22.49 1.00 -12.76
C SER A 59 -21.22 0.18 -13.07
N PRO A 60 -21.24 -1.16 -13.04
CA PRO A 60 -20.06 -2.00 -13.19
C PRO A 60 -19.25 -1.74 -14.46
N GLU A 61 -19.93 -1.39 -15.56
CA GLU A 61 -19.33 -1.08 -16.86
C GLU A 61 -18.53 0.23 -16.89
N LEU A 62 -18.70 1.09 -15.88
CA LEU A 62 -17.98 2.36 -15.73
C LEU A 62 -16.89 2.29 -14.65
N ILE A 63 -16.65 1.12 -14.06
CA ILE A 63 -15.66 0.95 -12.98
C ILE A 63 -14.27 0.70 -13.57
N THR A 64 -13.38 1.69 -13.44
CA THR A 64 -11.92 1.51 -13.67
C THR A 64 -11.24 0.91 -12.44
N HIS A 65 -11.61 1.37 -11.23
CA HIS A 65 -11.03 0.91 -9.97
C HIS A 65 -12.11 0.32 -9.05
N SER A 66 -11.91 -0.93 -8.65
CA SER A 66 -12.80 -1.61 -7.71
C SER A 66 -12.88 -0.85 -6.39
N LEU A 67 -14.01 -1.02 -5.67
CA LEU A 67 -14.17 -0.38 -4.36
C LEU A 67 -13.05 -0.76 -3.39
N ALA A 68 -12.62 -2.02 -3.40
CA ALA A 68 -11.48 -2.48 -2.61
C ALA A 68 -10.17 -1.78 -3.01
N ALA A 69 -9.92 -1.53 -4.30
CA ALA A 69 -8.74 -0.78 -4.74
C ALA A 69 -8.77 0.67 -4.24
N ILE A 70 -9.92 1.33 -4.31
CA ILE A 70 -10.12 2.70 -3.80
C ILE A 70 -9.90 2.75 -2.28
N ILE A 71 -10.50 1.82 -1.53
CA ILE A 71 -10.34 1.75 -0.07
C ILE A 71 -8.87 1.50 0.31
N ARG A 72 -8.20 0.57 -0.39
CA ARG A 72 -6.78 0.26 -0.17
C ARG A 72 -5.90 1.49 -0.39
N PHE A 73 -6.11 2.18 -1.51
CA PHE A 73 -5.40 3.42 -1.81
C PHE A 73 -5.63 4.46 -0.71
N ARG A 74 -6.88 4.70 -0.31
CA ARG A 74 -7.23 5.65 0.76
C ARG A 74 -6.57 5.30 2.10
N LEU A 75 -6.56 4.02 2.47
CA LEU A 75 -5.92 3.56 3.70
C LEU A 75 -4.42 3.90 3.72
N LEU A 76 -3.72 3.63 2.61
CA LEU A 76 -2.29 3.91 2.50
C LEU A 76 -1.99 5.40 2.47
N MET A 77 -2.79 6.21 1.76
CA MET A 77 -2.64 7.67 1.72
C MET A 77 -2.82 8.31 3.09
N ILE A 78 -3.85 7.91 3.84
CA ILE A 78 -4.06 8.38 5.22
C ILE A 78 -2.87 8.00 6.10
N ALA A 79 -2.36 6.77 5.97
CA ALA A 79 -1.20 6.33 6.76
C ALA A 79 0.09 7.09 6.42
N ALA A 80 0.20 7.66 5.22
CA ALA A 80 1.31 8.49 4.80
C ALA A 80 1.11 9.99 5.08
N GLY A 81 -0.02 10.40 5.65
CA GLY A 81 -0.31 11.81 5.96
C GLY A 81 -0.87 12.62 4.78
N TYR A 82 -1.48 11.93 3.81
CA TYR A 82 -2.16 12.52 2.66
C TYR A 82 -3.68 12.31 2.75
N GLU A 83 -4.28 12.68 3.88
CA GLU A 83 -5.70 12.47 4.15
C GLU A 83 -6.65 13.35 3.32
N ASP A 84 -6.17 14.46 2.77
CA ASP A 84 -6.97 15.37 1.94
C ASP A 84 -7.33 14.77 0.58
N GLY A 85 -6.47 13.91 0.03
CA GLY A 85 -6.68 13.16 -1.20
C GLY A 85 -6.54 13.99 -2.48
N ASN A 86 -5.86 15.14 -2.43
CA ASN A 86 -5.59 15.97 -3.62
C ASN A 86 -4.42 15.43 -4.47
N ASP A 87 -3.52 14.65 -3.90
CA ASP A 87 -2.37 14.00 -4.56
C ASP A 87 -2.73 12.61 -5.15
N ALA A 88 -3.97 12.44 -5.61
CA ALA A 88 -4.52 11.18 -6.12
C ALA A 88 -4.76 11.20 -7.64
N SER A 89 -4.11 12.10 -8.38
CA SER A 89 -4.27 12.21 -9.82
C SER A 89 -3.43 11.16 -10.56
N THR A 90 -4.01 10.00 -10.89
CA THR A 90 -3.56 9.05 -11.93
C THR A 90 -4.69 8.09 -12.25
#